data_AF-A0A6A4DN98-F1
#
_entry.id   AF-A0A6A4DN98-F1
#
_cell.length_a   1.000
_cell.length_b   1.000
_cell.length_c   1.000
_cell.angle_alpha   90.00
_cell.angle_beta   90.00
_cell.angle_gamma   90.00
#
_symmetry.space_group_name_H-M   'P 1'
#
loop_
_entity.id
_entity.type
_entity.pdbx_description
1 polymer ?
#
loop_
_entity_poly.entity_id
_entity_poly.type
_entity_poly.pdbx_seq_one_letter_code
_entity_poly.pdbx_strand_id
1 'polypeptide(L)'
;MSWRQYGILLKFAPGTANAIEQTTGFPDYTPNLAKVTEVEAVRTRWDPASFKVLWDLAPWDDMFNQRLKFLILHQLDHMDAQAKSSLVDIVDFMWKHRRAFWLTGHWFFIDHRLDDYSAELHADRKKECDTAKKNYKKLLDDKVRDGLPESVLEEPGIWTFPAKVCSWIWMDKSQLNDQGRPFSLAEQLRIVDKLEPARVQWNSCDSDDQRVAHLSPSLRKKLLPESKRRRYPVSTQRP
;
A
#
# COMPACT_ATOMS: atom_id res chain seq x y z
N MET A 1 13.01 16.54 -12.84
CA MET A 1 11.92 17.46 -12.41
C MET A 1 11.75 17.33 -10.90
N SER A 2 11.50 18.44 -10.20
CA SER A 2 11.22 18.48 -8.75
C SER A 2 10.07 19.46 -8.47
N TRP A 3 9.29 19.21 -7.43
CA TRP A 3 8.14 20.06 -7.04
C TRP A 3 8.02 20.10 -5.51
N ARG A 4 7.20 21.00 -4.95
CA ARG A 4 6.97 21.05 -3.50
C ARG A 4 5.58 20.51 -3.14
N GLN A 5 5.52 19.77 -2.04
CA GLN A 5 4.27 19.32 -1.42
C GLN A 5 4.38 19.54 0.09
N TYR A 6 3.41 20.26 0.67
CA TYR A 6 3.40 20.65 2.09
C TYR A 6 4.72 21.28 2.59
N GLY A 7 5.39 22.03 1.72
CA GLY A 7 6.68 22.65 1.99
C GLY A 7 7.91 21.77 1.74
N ILE A 8 7.77 20.46 1.50
CA ILE A 8 8.88 19.54 1.25
C ILE A 8 9.19 19.47 -0.26
N LEU A 9 10.45 19.61 -0.66
CA LEU A 9 10.89 19.43 -2.04
C LEU A 9 10.94 17.94 -2.39
N LEU A 10 10.16 17.53 -3.37
CA LEU A 10 10.06 16.17 -3.88
C LEU A 10 10.78 16.04 -5.23
N LYS A 11 11.15 14.81 -5.54
CA LYS A 11 11.63 14.37 -6.85
C LYS A 11 11.06 12.99 -7.17
N PHE A 12 11.15 12.58 -8.43
CA PHE A 12 10.88 11.18 -8.79
C PHE A 12 11.79 10.25 -8.01
N ALA A 13 11.22 9.13 -7.52
CA ALA A 13 12.01 8.18 -6.75
C ALA A 13 13.06 7.54 -7.67
N PRO A 14 14.35 7.55 -7.27
CA PRO A 14 15.41 7.02 -8.12
C PRO A 14 15.17 5.53 -8.39
N GLY A 15 15.60 5.08 -9.58
CA GLY A 15 15.70 3.65 -9.85
C GLY A 15 16.62 2.98 -8.83
N THR A 16 16.31 1.72 -8.51
CA THR A 16 17.17 0.85 -7.71
C THR A 16 17.68 -0.29 -8.59
N ALA A 17 18.66 -1.05 -8.10
CA ALA A 17 19.13 -2.26 -8.79
C ALA A 17 18.00 -3.26 -9.08
N ASN A 18 16.92 -3.25 -8.29
CA ASN A 18 15.81 -4.19 -8.39
C ASN A 18 14.58 -3.61 -9.12
N ALA A 19 14.53 -2.30 -9.37
CA ALA A 19 13.37 -1.63 -9.95
C ALA A 19 13.76 -0.27 -10.54
N ILE A 20 13.73 -0.18 -11.87
CA ILE A 20 13.93 1.08 -12.60
C ILE A 20 12.63 1.91 -12.56
N GLU A 21 11.51 1.25 -12.84
CA GLU A 21 10.18 1.86 -12.88
C GLU A 21 9.36 1.50 -11.63
N GLN A 22 8.36 2.33 -11.34
CA GLN A 22 7.38 2.05 -10.28
C GLN A 22 6.25 1.16 -10.82
N THR A 23 5.67 0.34 -9.94
CA THR A 23 4.46 -0.43 -10.24
C THR A 23 3.33 0.52 -10.66
N THR A 24 2.65 0.21 -11.76
CA THR A 24 1.60 1.07 -12.33
C THR A 24 0.56 1.48 -11.29
N GLY A 25 0.22 2.77 -11.28
CA GLY A 25 -0.75 3.36 -10.36
C GLY A 25 -0.20 3.75 -8.99
N PHE A 26 0.95 3.21 -8.56
CA PHE A 26 1.58 3.61 -7.30
C PHE A 26 2.34 4.93 -7.42
N PRO A 27 2.37 5.76 -6.36
CA PRO A 27 3.18 6.98 -6.31
C PRO A 27 4.67 6.71 -6.56
N ASP A 28 5.30 7.49 -7.44
CA ASP A 28 6.72 7.39 -7.79
C ASP A 28 7.52 8.64 -7.39
N TYR A 29 7.41 9.06 -6.14
CA TYR A 29 8.12 10.23 -5.63
C TYR A 29 8.71 10.02 -4.24
N THR A 30 9.71 10.85 -3.91
CA THR A 30 10.39 10.84 -2.62
C THR A 30 10.92 12.23 -2.24
N PRO A 31 11.05 12.55 -0.94
CA PRO A 31 11.74 13.76 -0.50
C PRO A 31 13.14 13.88 -1.09
N ASN A 32 13.50 15.09 -1.52
CA ASN A 32 14.83 15.37 -2.04
C ASN A 32 15.83 15.65 -0.91
N LEU A 33 16.26 14.59 -0.24
CA LEU A 33 17.15 14.63 0.93
C LEU A 33 18.62 14.98 0.60
N ALA A 34 18.92 15.44 -0.62
CA ALA A 34 20.27 15.87 -1.00
C ALA A 34 20.67 17.21 -0.38
N LYS A 35 19.70 17.98 0.13
CA LYS A 35 19.91 19.28 0.78
C LYS A 35 19.62 19.15 2.28
N VAL A 36 20.52 19.68 3.11
CA VAL A 36 20.39 19.66 4.58
C VAL A 36 19.07 20.28 5.04
N THR A 37 18.65 21.39 4.43
CA THR A 37 17.38 22.06 4.75
C THR A 37 16.16 21.18 4.51
N GLU A 38 16.18 20.31 3.50
CA GLU A 38 15.08 19.38 3.23
C GLU A 38 15.10 18.19 4.19
N VAL A 39 16.29 17.76 4.63
CA VAL A 39 16.44 16.75 5.69
C VAL A 39 15.89 17.28 7.02
N GLU A 40 16.22 18.52 7.37
CA GLU A 40 15.69 19.18 8.57
C GLU A 40 14.18 19.36 8.48
N ALA A 41 13.66 19.79 7.33
CA ALA A 41 12.23 19.96 7.12
C ALA A 41 11.44 18.64 7.28
N VAL A 42 11.96 17.50 6.83
CA VAL A 42 11.27 16.20 7.08
C VAL A 42 11.46 15.70 8.51
N ARG A 43 12.59 16.01 9.17
CA ARG A 43 12.83 15.66 10.57
C ARG A 43 11.84 16.36 11.50
N THR A 44 11.58 17.65 11.29
CA THR A 44 10.64 18.41 12.12
C THR A 44 9.19 17.94 11.98
N ARG A 45 8.86 17.16 10.94
CA ARG A 45 7.55 16.52 10.79
C ARG A 45 7.40 15.26 11.62
N TRP A 46 8.50 14.58 11.95
CA TRP A 46 8.45 13.37 12.75
C TRP A 46 8.01 13.69 14.18
N ASP A 47 6.85 13.17 14.56
CA ASP A 47 6.24 13.32 15.89
C ASP A 47 5.83 11.93 16.41
N PRO A 48 6.68 11.31 17.26
CA PRO A 48 6.40 9.99 17.82
C PRO A 48 5.06 9.89 18.56
N ALA A 49 4.63 10.96 19.23
CA ALA A 49 3.39 10.94 20.02
C ALA A 49 2.16 10.89 19.10
N SER A 50 2.11 11.77 18.09
CA SER A 50 1.08 11.74 17.07
C SER A 50 1.07 10.43 16.28
N PHE A 51 2.26 9.88 16.00
CA PHE A 51 2.39 8.60 15.31
C PHE A 51 1.85 7.43 16.13
N LYS A 52 2.12 7.36 17.44
CA LYS A 52 1.57 6.32 18.32
C LYS A 52 0.04 6.31 18.31
N VAL A 53 -0.58 7.49 18.34
CA VAL A 53 -2.05 7.61 18.19
C VAL A 53 -2.54 7.03 16.87
N LEU A 54 -1.86 7.32 15.74
CA LEU A 54 -2.21 6.71 14.45
C LEU A 54 -1.99 5.19 14.47
N TRP A 55 -0.89 4.74 15.06
CA TRP A 55 -0.49 3.34 15.12
C TRP A 55 -1.51 2.49 15.88
N ASP A 56 -2.05 3.01 16.98
CA ASP A 56 -3.05 2.35 17.81
C ASP A 56 -4.41 2.18 17.08
N LEU A 57 -4.66 2.95 16.02
CA LEU A 57 -5.84 2.74 15.15
C LEU A 57 -5.70 1.52 14.24
N ALA A 58 -4.50 0.94 14.12
CA ALA A 58 -4.20 -0.19 13.25
C ALA A 58 -4.76 -0.03 11.82
N PRO A 59 -4.38 1.04 11.07
CA PRO A 59 -4.98 1.35 9.77
C PRO A 59 -4.83 0.23 8.71
N TRP A 60 -3.88 -0.68 8.91
CA TRP A 60 -3.72 -1.87 8.09
C TRP A 60 -4.84 -2.92 8.28
N ASP A 61 -5.50 -2.96 9.44
CA ASP A 61 -6.67 -3.81 9.70
C ASP A 61 -7.85 -3.30 8.87
N ASP A 62 -8.11 -2.00 8.93
CA ASP A 62 -9.13 -1.32 8.11
C ASP A 62 -8.86 -1.52 6.62
N MET A 63 -7.62 -1.31 6.18
CA MET A 63 -7.20 -1.56 4.79
C MET A 63 -7.53 -3.00 4.36
N PHE A 64 -7.26 -4.00 5.20
CA PHE A 64 -7.58 -5.40 4.89
C PHE A 64 -9.08 -5.70 4.91
N ASN A 65 -9.81 -5.11 5.86
CA ASN A 65 -11.25 -5.32 5.99
C ASN A 65 -12.03 -4.74 4.82
N GLN A 66 -11.56 -3.63 4.26
CA GLN A 66 -12.14 -2.95 3.08
C GLN A 66 -11.71 -3.56 1.74
N ARG A 67 -10.85 -4.58 1.73
CA ARG A 67 -10.36 -5.18 0.49
C ARG A 67 -11.48 -5.75 -0.39
N LEU A 68 -11.19 -5.85 -1.68
CA LEU A 68 -12.04 -6.56 -2.63
C LEU A 68 -12.12 -8.06 -2.26
N LYS A 69 -13.34 -8.55 -1.98
CA LYS A 69 -13.61 -9.94 -1.55
C LYS A 69 -14.20 -10.79 -2.68
N PHE A 70 -14.08 -10.35 -3.92
CA PHE A 70 -14.57 -11.02 -5.11
C PHE A 70 -13.56 -10.86 -6.24
N LEU A 71 -13.54 -11.85 -7.13
CA LEU A 71 -12.75 -11.80 -8.36
C LEU A 71 -13.52 -11.00 -9.41
N ILE A 72 -12.82 -10.15 -10.16
CA ILE A 72 -13.42 -9.32 -11.21
C ILE A 72 -12.87 -9.64 -12.60
N LEU A 73 -11.77 -10.37 -12.72
CA LEU A 73 -11.20 -10.80 -14.01
C LEU A 73 -11.46 -12.29 -14.28
N HIS A 74 -11.62 -13.11 -13.24
CA HIS A 74 -11.75 -14.56 -13.33
C HIS A 74 -13.01 -15.07 -12.63
N GLN A 75 -13.66 -16.07 -13.25
CA GLN A 75 -14.80 -16.73 -12.65
C GLN A 75 -14.33 -17.82 -11.70
N LEU A 76 -14.74 -17.72 -10.44
CA LEU A 76 -14.40 -18.68 -9.41
C LEU A 76 -14.85 -20.11 -9.76
N ASP A 77 -16.00 -20.24 -10.42
CA ASP A 77 -16.56 -21.55 -10.79
C ASP A 77 -15.72 -22.29 -11.84
N HIS A 78 -14.88 -21.56 -12.58
CA HIS A 78 -13.95 -22.12 -13.57
C HIS A 78 -12.57 -22.46 -12.98
N MET A 79 -12.33 -22.13 -11.70
CA MET A 79 -11.09 -22.50 -11.02
C MET A 79 -11.19 -23.91 -10.44
N ASP A 80 -10.13 -24.69 -10.62
CA ASP A 80 -9.99 -25.97 -9.95
C ASP A 80 -9.77 -25.80 -8.43
N ALA A 81 -9.76 -26.93 -7.71
CA ALA A 81 -9.59 -26.93 -6.26
C ALA A 81 -8.23 -26.38 -5.82
N GLN A 82 -7.18 -26.58 -6.63
CA GLN A 82 -5.82 -26.14 -6.31
C GLN A 82 -5.69 -24.62 -6.43
N ALA A 83 -6.19 -24.02 -7.50
CA ALA A 83 -6.22 -22.57 -7.70
C ALA A 83 -7.04 -21.88 -6.59
N LYS A 84 -8.15 -22.49 -6.17
CA LYS A 84 -8.90 -22.04 -5.00
C LYS A 84 -8.03 -22.12 -3.73
N SER A 85 -7.41 -23.26 -3.43
CA SER A 85 -6.53 -23.35 -2.26
C SER A 85 -5.41 -22.29 -2.27
N SER A 86 -4.80 -22.04 -3.44
CA SER A 86 -3.77 -21.01 -3.61
C SER A 86 -4.26 -19.60 -3.27
N LEU A 87 -5.49 -19.24 -3.68
CA LEU A 87 -6.08 -17.96 -3.33
C LEU A 87 -6.32 -17.80 -1.82
N VAL A 88 -6.69 -18.88 -1.11
CA VAL A 88 -6.82 -18.85 0.35
C VAL A 88 -5.47 -18.56 1.00
N ASP A 89 -4.41 -19.24 0.56
CA ASP A 89 -3.05 -19.04 1.08
C ASP A 89 -2.54 -17.61 0.83
N ILE A 90 -2.84 -17.04 -0.34
CA ILE A 90 -2.50 -15.66 -0.68
C ILE A 90 -3.23 -14.68 0.25
N VAL A 91 -4.53 -14.86 0.47
CA VAL A 91 -5.32 -13.99 1.36
C VAL A 91 -4.86 -14.13 2.82
N ASP A 92 -4.51 -15.33 3.27
CA ASP A 92 -3.95 -15.56 4.61
C ASP A 92 -2.59 -14.87 4.77
N PHE A 93 -1.73 -14.91 3.74
CA PHE A 93 -0.49 -14.15 3.74
C PHE A 93 -0.78 -12.64 3.83
N MET A 94 -1.70 -12.12 3.00
CA MET A 94 -2.09 -10.71 3.03
C MET A 94 -2.58 -10.30 4.41
N TRP A 95 -3.39 -11.13 5.08
CA TRP A 95 -3.81 -10.88 6.46
C TRP A 95 -2.62 -10.80 7.41
N LYS A 96 -1.78 -11.84 7.44
CA LYS A 96 -0.62 -11.92 8.36
C LYS A 96 0.37 -10.77 8.16
N HIS A 97 0.50 -10.26 6.94
CA HIS A 97 1.48 -9.24 6.57
C HIS A 97 0.86 -7.90 6.15
N ARG A 98 -0.43 -7.65 6.43
CA ARG A 98 -1.15 -6.43 6.04
C ARG A 98 -0.47 -5.14 6.52
N ARG A 99 0.16 -5.18 7.69
CA ARG A 99 0.95 -4.08 8.22
C ARG A 99 2.14 -3.74 7.32
N ALA A 100 2.85 -4.74 6.82
CA ALA A 100 3.96 -4.55 5.89
C ALA A 100 3.49 -3.95 4.55
N PHE A 101 2.33 -4.39 4.03
CA PHE A 101 1.71 -3.77 2.85
C PHE A 101 1.43 -2.29 3.10
N TRP A 102 0.79 -1.98 4.23
CA TRP A 102 0.46 -0.60 4.59
C TRP A 102 1.71 0.26 4.75
N LEU A 103 2.72 -0.20 5.49
CA LEU A 103 3.99 0.49 5.69
C LEU A 103 4.73 0.76 4.37
N THR A 104 4.69 -0.18 3.43
CA THR A 104 5.31 -0.02 2.11
C THR A 104 4.54 0.98 1.24
N GLY A 105 3.21 0.98 1.33
CA GLY A 105 2.33 1.95 0.66
C GLY A 105 2.31 3.34 1.30
N HIS A 106 2.77 3.49 2.54
CA HIS A 106 2.74 4.73 3.32
C HIS A 106 4.11 4.99 3.97
N TRP A 107 5.16 5.04 3.16
CA TRP A 107 6.52 5.17 3.67
C TRP A 107 6.81 6.60 4.14
N PHE A 108 6.86 6.84 5.44
CA PHE A 108 7.16 8.15 6.02
C PHE A 108 8.61 8.27 6.51
N PHE A 109 9.09 9.50 6.66
CA PHE A 109 10.39 9.76 7.28
C PHE A 109 10.32 9.52 8.79
N ILE A 110 11.35 8.89 9.35
CA ILE A 110 11.52 8.70 10.80
C ILE A 110 12.87 9.30 11.16
N ASP A 111 12.90 10.25 12.10
CA ASP A 111 14.17 10.73 12.65
C ASP A 111 14.70 9.73 13.67
N HIS A 112 15.40 8.69 13.18
CA HIS A 112 15.95 7.59 13.99
C HIS A 112 17.00 8.03 15.02
N ARG A 113 17.35 9.32 15.08
CA ARG A 113 18.28 9.89 16.07
C ARG A 113 17.57 10.64 17.18
N LEU A 114 16.24 10.77 17.10
CA LEU A 114 15.45 11.54 18.05
C LEU A 114 15.39 10.85 19.42
N ASP A 115 15.08 9.56 19.43
CA ASP A 115 14.95 8.72 20.62
C ASP A 115 15.08 7.23 20.25
N ASP A 116 15.19 6.38 21.28
CA ASP A 116 15.32 4.92 21.11
C ASP A 116 14.12 4.33 20.37
N TYR A 117 12.91 4.81 20.66
CA TYR A 117 11.68 4.38 19.99
C TYR A 117 11.75 4.61 18.47
N SER A 118 12.22 5.77 18.04
CA SER A 118 12.36 6.12 16.63
C SER A 118 13.46 5.33 15.94
N ALA A 119 14.55 5.04 16.66
CA ALA A 119 15.65 4.20 16.18
C ALA A 119 15.18 2.77 15.91
N GLU A 120 14.52 2.16 16.90
CA GLU A 120 13.95 0.81 16.81
C GLU A 120 12.90 0.72 15.70
N LEU A 121 11.92 1.62 15.69
CA LEU A 121 10.86 1.64 14.68
C LEU A 121 11.43 1.76 13.26
N HIS A 122 12.46 2.61 13.06
CA HIS A 122 13.10 2.76 11.76
C HIS A 122 13.77 1.46 11.28
N ALA A 123 14.47 0.75 12.17
CA ALA A 123 15.15 -0.50 11.86
C ALA A 123 14.15 -1.65 11.61
N ASP A 124 13.19 -1.83 12.51
CA ASP A 124 12.22 -2.91 12.47
C ASP A 124 11.28 -2.79 11.28
N ARG A 125 10.80 -1.58 10.98
CA ARG A 125 9.96 -1.32 9.80
C ARG A 125 10.61 -1.82 8.52
N LYS A 126 11.90 -1.51 8.32
CA LYS A 126 12.62 -1.92 7.12
C LYS A 126 12.73 -3.45 7.04
N LYS A 127 13.13 -4.09 8.15
CA LYS A 127 13.28 -5.55 8.22
C LYS A 127 11.96 -6.27 7.96
N GLU A 128 10.86 -5.80 8.55
CA GLU A 128 9.52 -6.35 8.35
C GLU A 128 9.10 -6.27 6.89
N CYS A 129 9.18 -5.08 6.27
CA CYS A 129 8.76 -4.88 4.89
C CYS A 129 9.62 -5.70 3.90
N ASP A 130 10.95 -5.71 4.06
CA ASP A 130 11.84 -6.47 3.18
C ASP A 130 11.57 -7.98 3.28
N THR A 131 11.33 -8.49 4.51
CA THR A 131 11.01 -9.90 4.75
C THR A 131 9.66 -10.28 4.14
N ALA A 132 8.62 -9.47 4.37
CA ALA A 132 7.29 -9.71 3.84
C ALA A 132 7.28 -9.66 2.31
N LYS A 133 7.93 -8.67 1.69
CA LYS A 133 8.03 -8.55 0.23
C LYS A 133 8.72 -9.77 -0.40
N LYS A 134 9.83 -10.22 0.18
CA LYS A 134 10.56 -11.41 -0.28
C LYS A 134 9.71 -12.68 -0.17
N ASN A 135 9.08 -12.89 0.99
CA ASN A 135 8.28 -14.09 1.24
C ASN A 135 7.01 -14.12 0.38
N TYR A 136 6.40 -12.95 0.15
CA TYR A 136 5.22 -12.85 -0.71
C TYR A 136 5.56 -13.18 -2.16
N LYS A 137 6.65 -12.61 -2.70
CA LYS A 137 7.09 -12.96 -4.05
C LYS A 137 7.32 -14.46 -4.19
N LYS A 138 8.02 -15.08 -3.23
CA LYS A 138 8.23 -16.53 -3.21
C LYS A 138 6.90 -17.29 -3.20
N LEU A 139 5.95 -16.89 -2.36
CA LEU A 139 4.62 -17.49 -2.30
C LEU A 139 3.93 -17.44 -3.67
N LEU A 140 3.88 -16.26 -4.31
CA LEU A 140 3.24 -16.09 -5.62
C LEU A 140 3.93 -16.94 -6.70
N ASP A 141 5.27 -16.91 -6.77
CA ASP A 141 6.06 -17.70 -7.71
C ASP A 141 5.82 -19.22 -7.50
N ASP A 142 5.73 -19.66 -6.25
CA ASP A 142 5.42 -21.05 -5.89
C ASP A 142 3.99 -21.42 -6.32
N LYS A 143 2.99 -20.57 -6.07
CA LYS A 143 1.60 -20.84 -6.48
C LYS A 143 1.43 -20.92 -7.99
N VAL A 144 2.11 -20.05 -8.75
CA VAL A 144 2.10 -20.09 -10.22
C VAL A 144 2.74 -21.38 -10.73
N ARG A 145 3.88 -21.78 -10.17
CA ARG A 145 4.52 -23.06 -10.51
C ARG A 145 3.62 -24.25 -10.22
N ASP A 146 2.82 -24.18 -9.15
CA ASP A 146 1.89 -25.23 -8.73
C ASP A 146 0.54 -25.16 -9.47
N GLY A 147 0.42 -24.35 -10.54
CA GLY A 147 -0.71 -24.35 -11.46
C GLY A 147 -1.69 -23.18 -11.32
N LEU A 148 -1.44 -22.20 -10.44
CA LEU A 148 -2.24 -20.97 -10.42
C LEU A 148 -1.99 -20.18 -11.72
N PRO A 149 -3.03 -19.85 -12.52
CA PRO A 149 -2.84 -19.03 -13.70
C PRO A 149 -2.27 -17.66 -13.32
N GLU A 150 -1.18 -17.24 -13.97
CA GLU A 150 -0.49 -15.99 -13.65
C GLU A 150 -1.42 -14.76 -13.76
N SER A 151 -2.40 -14.80 -14.66
CA SER A 151 -3.40 -13.74 -14.79
C SER A 151 -4.25 -13.54 -13.53
N VAL A 152 -4.37 -14.55 -12.66
CA VAL A 152 -5.06 -14.40 -11.36
C VAL A 152 -4.32 -13.41 -10.45
N LEU A 153 -2.99 -13.27 -10.61
CA LEU A 153 -2.21 -12.27 -9.85
C LEU A 153 -2.54 -10.83 -10.26
N GLU A 154 -3.19 -10.63 -11.42
CA GLU A 154 -3.65 -9.34 -11.91
C GLU A 154 -5.01 -8.93 -11.29
N GLU A 155 -5.64 -9.81 -10.50
CA GLU A 155 -6.88 -9.51 -9.79
C GLU A 155 -6.66 -8.40 -8.76
N PRO A 156 -7.47 -7.32 -8.75
CA PRO A 156 -7.33 -6.26 -7.74
C PRO A 156 -7.53 -6.71 -6.30
N GLY A 157 -8.18 -7.86 -6.07
CA GLY A 157 -8.26 -8.48 -4.74
C GLY A 157 -6.94 -9.11 -4.27
N ILE A 158 -5.95 -9.27 -5.14
CA ILE A 158 -4.62 -9.78 -4.85
C ILE A 158 -3.68 -8.59 -4.70
N TRP A 159 -3.33 -8.30 -3.46
CA TRP A 159 -2.50 -7.12 -3.17
C TRP A 159 -1.11 -7.26 -3.74
N THR A 160 -0.54 -6.12 -4.11
CA THR A 160 0.80 -6.01 -4.70
C THR A 160 1.66 -5.08 -3.87
N PHE A 161 2.90 -5.51 -3.58
CA PHE A 161 3.91 -4.60 -3.06
C PHE A 161 4.41 -3.70 -4.19
N PRO A 162 4.49 -2.38 -4.00
CA PRO A 162 5.05 -1.51 -5.02
C PRO A 162 6.53 -1.82 -5.22
N ALA A 163 7.01 -1.59 -6.45
CA ALA A 163 8.40 -1.81 -6.83
C ALA A 163 9.33 -0.93 -5.97
N LYS A 164 8.95 0.33 -5.75
CA LYS A 164 9.59 1.28 -4.83
C LYS A 164 8.63 1.65 -3.69
N VAL A 165 9.14 1.91 -2.50
CA VAL A 165 8.29 2.38 -1.38
C VAL A 165 7.56 3.67 -1.74
N CYS A 166 6.31 3.82 -1.33
CA CYS A 166 5.50 4.98 -1.68
C CYS A 166 5.61 6.04 -0.58
N SER A 167 6.40 7.09 -0.81
CA SER A 167 6.66 8.11 0.21
C SER A 167 5.38 8.84 0.62
N TRP A 168 5.02 8.84 1.90
CA TRP A 168 3.93 9.66 2.45
C TRP A 168 4.50 10.92 3.10
N ILE A 169 4.13 12.08 2.56
CA ILE A 169 4.61 13.38 3.03
C ILE A 169 3.66 13.93 4.06
N TRP A 170 4.11 14.01 5.31
CA TRP A 170 3.31 14.56 6.40
C TRP A 170 3.19 16.08 6.28
N MET A 171 1.97 16.56 6.45
CA MET A 171 1.63 17.97 6.38
C MET A 171 2.33 18.77 7.47
N ASP A 172 2.56 20.05 7.19
CA ASP A 172 3.10 20.96 8.19
C ASP A 172 2.06 21.26 9.27
N LYS A 173 2.47 21.59 10.49
CA LYS A 173 1.53 22.03 11.52
C LYS A 173 0.79 23.33 11.12
N SER A 174 1.32 24.11 10.18
CA SER A 174 0.64 25.26 9.57
C SER A 174 -0.47 24.88 8.58
N GLN A 175 -0.59 23.61 8.16
CA GLN A 175 -1.71 23.15 7.34
C GLN A 175 -2.91 22.92 8.26
N LEU A 176 -3.90 23.79 8.16
CA LEU A 176 -5.07 23.80 9.03
C LEU A 176 -6.29 23.21 8.32
N ASN A 177 -7.13 22.49 9.08
CA ASN A 177 -8.43 22.04 8.64
C ASN A 177 -9.47 23.17 8.70
N ASP A 178 -10.71 22.89 8.32
CA ASP A 178 -11.82 23.86 8.30
C ASP A 178 -12.14 24.46 9.69
N GLN A 179 -11.65 23.85 10.77
CA GLN A 179 -11.78 24.35 12.14
C GLN A 179 -10.59 25.22 12.58
N GLY A 180 -9.65 25.51 11.67
CA GLY A 180 -8.43 26.27 11.98
C GLY A 180 -7.42 25.50 12.83
N ARG A 181 -7.49 24.16 12.88
CA ARG A 181 -6.60 23.30 13.67
C ARG A 181 -5.66 22.52 12.75
N PRO A 182 -4.42 22.22 13.17
CA PRO A 182 -3.53 21.35 12.40
C PRO A 182 -4.17 19.98 12.15
N PHE A 183 -4.00 19.44 10.94
CA PHE A 183 -4.48 18.09 10.63
C PHE A 183 -3.76 17.02 11.46
N SER A 184 -4.52 16.17 12.14
CA SER A 184 -4.01 14.93 12.74
C SER A 184 -3.49 13.96 11.67
N LEU A 185 -2.58 13.05 12.05
CA LEU A 185 -2.08 12.05 11.10
C LEU A 185 -3.19 11.14 10.54
N ALA A 186 -4.24 10.88 11.32
CA ALA A 186 -5.39 10.10 10.85
C ALA A 186 -6.19 10.86 9.78
N GLU A 187 -6.38 12.17 9.91
CA GLU A 187 -7.01 12.98 8.87
C GLU A 187 -6.13 13.06 7.62
N GLN A 188 -4.81 13.26 7.80
CA GLN A 188 -3.85 13.26 6.70
C GLN A 188 -3.83 11.92 5.95
N LEU A 189 -3.93 10.80 6.67
CA LEU A 189 -4.02 9.46 6.09
C LEU A 189 -5.25 9.33 5.18
N ARG A 190 -6.44 9.73 5.66
CA ARG A 190 -7.67 9.69 4.85
C ARG A 190 -7.55 10.54 3.57
N ILE A 191 -6.88 11.69 3.66
CA ILE A 191 -6.66 12.57 2.51
C ILE A 191 -5.74 11.88 1.49
N VAL A 192 -4.60 11.36 1.92
CA VAL A 192 -3.64 10.73 0.99
C VAL A 192 -4.20 9.44 0.37
N ASP A 193 -4.96 8.64 1.13
CA ASP A 193 -5.57 7.40 0.63
C ASP A 193 -6.66 7.65 -0.41
N LYS A 194 -7.34 8.80 -0.32
CA LYS A 194 -8.33 9.22 -1.31
C LYS A 194 -7.67 9.79 -2.57
N LEU A 195 -6.60 10.57 -2.42
CA LEU A 195 -5.87 11.16 -3.54
C LEU A 195 -5.05 10.11 -4.31
N GLU A 196 -4.53 9.10 -3.60
CA GLU A 196 -3.60 8.12 -4.13
C GLU A 196 -4.06 6.68 -3.76
N PRO A 197 -5.18 6.20 -4.35
CA PRO A 197 -5.86 4.98 -3.92
C PRO A 197 -5.01 3.70 -4.03
N ALA A 198 -3.96 3.69 -4.86
CA ALA A 198 -3.04 2.57 -4.96
C ALA A 198 -2.35 2.24 -3.63
N ARG A 199 -2.14 3.23 -2.75
CA ARG A 199 -1.54 3.02 -1.42
C ARG A 199 -2.33 2.04 -0.56
N VAL A 200 -3.64 2.04 -0.73
CA VAL A 200 -4.60 1.14 -0.08
C VAL A 200 -5.16 0.11 -1.03
N GLN A 201 -4.41 -0.25 -2.08
CA GLN A 201 -4.77 -1.31 -3.02
C GLN A 201 -6.14 -1.06 -3.70
N TRP A 202 -6.46 0.22 -3.95
CA TRP A 202 -7.73 0.69 -4.53
C TRP A 202 -8.98 0.35 -3.71
N ASN A 203 -8.82 0.07 -2.41
CA ASN A 203 -9.94 -0.19 -1.51
C ASN A 203 -10.75 1.07 -1.20
N SER A 204 -10.14 2.26 -1.30
CA SER A 204 -10.81 3.56 -1.11
C SER A 204 -11.66 4.03 -2.30
N CYS A 205 -11.67 3.29 -3.42
CA CYS A 205 -12.45 3.66 -4.61
C CYS A 205 -13.95 3.39 -4.41
N ASP A 206 -14.78 4.36 -4.81
CA ASP A 206 -16.24 4.32 -4.65
C ASP A 206 -16.93 3.52 -5.77
N SER A 207 -16.23 3.23 -6.87
CA SER A 207 -16.75 2.46 -8.00
C SER A 207 -15.71 1.50 -8.59
N ASP A 208 -16.18 0.51 -9.34
CA ASP A 208 -15.27 -0.39 -10.05
C ASP A 208 -14.49 0.30 -11.16
N ASP A 209 -15.12 1.26 -11.85
CA ASP A 209 -14.44 2.05 -12.89
C ASP A 209 -13.21 2.76 -12.31
N GLN A 210 -13.33 3.33 -11.10
CA GLN A 210 -12.19 3.91 -10.39
C GLN A 210 -11.17 2.84 -9.98
N ARG A 211 -11.63 1.72 -9.44
CA ARG A 211 -10.78 0.63 -8.95
C ARG A 211 -9.91 0.03 -10.05
N VAL A 212 -10.43 -0.06 -11.27
CA VAL A 212 -9.75 -0.69 -12.41
C VAL A 212 -9.12 0.31 -13.37
N ALA A 213 -9.24 1.62 -13.11
CA ALA A 213 -8.71 2.66 -13.99
C ALA A 213 -7.21 2.54 -14.25
N HIS A 214 -6.47 2.02 -13.27
CA HIS A 214 -5.02 1.78 -13.36
C HIS A 214 -4.65 0.55 -14.21
N LEU A 215 -5.60 -0.36 -14.44
CA LEU A 215 -5.36 -1.57 -15.24
C LEU A 215 -5.22 -1.22 -16.73
N SER A 216 -4.44 -2.03 -17.42
CA SER A 216 -4.24 -1.90 -18.86
C SER A 216 -5.57 -2.00 -19.63
N PRO A 217 -5.70 -1.37 -20.81
CA PRO A 217 -6.90 -1.49 -21.62
C PRO A 217 -7.27 -2.94 -21.97
N SER A 218 -6.29 -3.84 -22.08
CA SER A 218 -6.52 -5.26 -22.33
C SER A 218 -7.13 -5.96 -21.12
N LEU A 219 -6.68 -5.64 -19.90
CA LEU A 219 -7.26 -6.19 -18.67
C LEU A 219 -8.67 -5.66 -18.41
N ARG A 220 -8.90 -4.37 -18.64
CA ARG A 220 -10.25 -3.78 -18.49
C ARG A 220 -11.29 -4.42 -19.41
N LYS A 221 -10.90 -4.91 -20.59
CA LYS A 221 -11.78 -5.68 -21.49
C LYS A 221 -12.15 -7.07 -20.98
N LYS A 222 -11.41 -7.60 -20.01
CA LYS A 222 -11.65 -8.92 -19.40
C LYS A 222 -12.54 -8.85 -18.15
N LEU A 223 -13.01 -7.66 -17.76
CA LEU A 223 -13.84 -7.50 -16.57
C LEU A 223 -15.12 -8.33 -16.67
N LEU A 224 -15.39 -9.08 -15.60
CA LEU A 224 -16.62 -9.82 -15.47
C LEU A 224 -17.80 -8.86 -15.24
N PRO A 225 -18.98 -9.16 -15.83
CA PRO A 225 -20.23 -8.54 -15.42
C PRO A 225 -20.46 -8.74 -13.92
N GLU A 226 -21.02 -7.74 -13.24
CA GLU A 226 -21.30 -7.81 -11.79
C GLU A 226 -22.06 -9.07 -11.39
N SER A 227 -23.04 -9.48 -12.20
CA SER A 227 -23.85 -10.69 -11.96
C SER A 227 -23.05 -12.00 -11.93
N LYS A 228 -21.84 -12.02 -12.48
CA LYS A 228 -20.95 -13.19 -12.51
C LYS A 228 -19.86 -13.16 -11.44
N ARG A 229 -19.73 -12.05 -10.69
CA ARG A 229 -18.71 -11.91 -9.66
C ARG A 229 -19.16 -12.67 -8.42
N ARG A 230 -18.36 -13.65 -8.03
CA ARG A 230 -18.60 -14.44 -6.82
C ARG A 230 -17.66 -13.98 -5.73
N ARG A 231 -18.17 -13.92 -4.49
CA ARG A 231 -17.30 -13.77 -3.32
C ARG A 231 -16.35 -14.96 -3.27
N TYR A 232 -15.07 -14.66 -3.23
CA TYR A 232 -14.03 -15.65 -3.01
C TYR A 232 -13.84 -15.83 -1.49
N PRO A 233 -13.55 -17.04 -0.97
CA PRO A 233 -13.37 -17.23 0.47
C PRO A 233 -12.41 -16.21 1.07
N VAL A 234 -13.03 -15.32 1.84
CA VAL A 234 -12.42 -14.59 2.94
C VAL A 234 -11.87 -15.67 3.86
N SER A 235 -10.63 -15.57 4.33
CA SER A 235 -10.25 -16.33 5.52
C SER A 235 -11.30 -16.02 6.59
N THR A 236 -12.18 -16.99 6.85
CA THR A 236 -13.29 -16.88 7.80
C THR A 236 -12.81 -17.00 9.24
N GLN A 237 -11.49 -17.02 9.45
CA GLN A 237 -10.90 -17.11 10.76
C GLN A 237 -10.17 -15.80 11.10
N ARG A 238 -10.84 -15.07 12.01
CA ARG A 238 -10.29 -14.24 13.10
C ARG A 238 -10.60 -12.74 12.99
N PRO A 239 -10.75 -12.07 14.15
CA PRO A 239 -11.63 -10.94 14.40
C PRO A 239 -11.38 -9.70 13.56
#